data_AF-A0A171A1G0-F1
#
_entry.id   AF-A0A171A1G0-F1
#
_cell.length_a   1.000
_cell.length_b   1.000
_cell.length_c   1.000
_cell.angle_alpha   90.00
_cell.angle_beta   90.00
_cell.angle_gamma   90.00
#
_symmetry.space_group_name_H-M   'P 1'
#
loop_
_entity.id
_entity.type
_entity.pdbx_description
1 polymer ?
#
loop_
_entity_poly.entity_id
_entity_poly.type
_entity_poly.pdbx_seq_one_letter_code
_entity_poly.pdbx_strand_id
1 'polypeptide(L)'
;MHAKLSNFVLRISSWVFYKTLPILFKSISIPEAQVEMLKQASQRGLPMIFLPLHRSHIDYIAVTFTLCNNNIRAPIVAAGENLRIPVFG
;
A
#
# COMPACT_ATOMS: atom_id res chain seq x y z
N MET A 1 3.01 17.02 -2.90
CA MET A 1 2.54 16.57 -1.56
C MET A 1 3.51 15.53 -1.01
N HIS A 2 4.16 15.80 0.12
CA HIS A 2 4.88 14.79 0.90
C HIS A 2 4.05 14.50 2.15
N ALA A 3 3.47 13.30 2.24
CA ALA A 3 2.80 12.87 3.46
C ALA A 3 3.87 12.63 4.55
N LYS A 4 3.88 13.46 5.60
CA LYS A 4 4.73 13.25 6.79
C LYS A 4 4.04 12.23 7.71
N LEU A 5 4.12 10.94 7.40
CA LEU A 5 3.60 9.91 8.29
C LEU A 5 4.59 9.64 9.44
N SER A 6 4.07 9.49 10.65
CA SER A 6 4.86 9.11 11.82
C SER A 6 5.29 7.64 11.72
N ASN A 7 6.59 7.36 11.91
CA ASN A 7 7.13 6.00 11.95
C ASN A 7 6.45 5.13 13.01
N PHE A 8 6.02 5.72 14.13
CA PHE A 8 5.28 5.00 15.17
C PHE A 8 3.92 4.50 14.67
N VAL A 9 3.17 5.39 14.01
CA VAL A 9 1.86 5.06 13.42
C VAL A 9 2.02 4.00 12.34
N LEU A 10 3.03 4.14 11.47
CA LEU A 10 3.34 3.14 10.45
C LEU A 10 3.60 1.76 11.07
N ARG A 11 4.43 1.67 12.10
CA ARG A 11 4.75 0.40 12.77
C ARG A 11 3.51 -0.25 13.40
N ILE A 12 2.66 0.53 14.06
CA ILE A 12 1.40 0.02 14.62
C ILE A 12 0.49 -0.47 13.51
N SER A 13 0.28 0.34 12.46
CA SER A 13 -0.57 -0.04 11.33
C SER A 13 -0.07 -1.30 10.63
N SER A 14 1.24 -1.41 10.37
CA SER A 14 1.83 -2.61 9.78
C SER A 14 1.65 -3.83 10.67
N TRP A 15 1.80 -3.68 11.99
CA TRP A 15 1.55 -4.79 12.92
C TRP A 15 0.09 -5.23 12.91
N VAL A 16 -0.86 -4.29 12.91
CA VAL A 16 -2.30 -4.60 12.83
C VAL A 16 -2.60 -5.35 11.54
N PHE A 17 -2.17 -4.84 10.38
CA PHE A 17 -2.41 -5.50 9.09
C PHE A 17 -1.72 -6.85 8.99
N TYR A 18 -0.51 -7.00 9.54
CA TYR A 18 0.18 -8.29 9.60
C TYR A 18 -0.63 -9.33 10.39
N LYS A 19 -1.39 -8.92 11.40
CA LYS A 19 -2.25 -9.81 12.19
C LYS A 19 -3.62 -10.06 11.55
N THR A 20 -4.20 -9.07 10.88
CA THR A 20 -5.56 -9.17 10.32
C THR A 20 -5.62 -9.70 8.90
N LEU A 21 -4.60 -9.46 8.06
CA LEU A 21 -4.58 -9.94 6.67
C LEU A 21 -4.65 -11.48 6.55
N PRO A 22 -3.98 -12.27 7.41
CA PRO A 22 -4.12 -13.74 7.39
C PRO A 22 -5.54 -14.24 7.74
N ILE A 23 -6.38 -13.40 8.37
CA ILE A 23 -7.78 -13.72 8.64
C ILE A 23 -8.61 -13.58 7.35
N LEU A 24 -8.25 -12.62 6.50
CA LEU A 24 -8.97 -12.30 5.26
C LEU A 24 -8.48 -13.11 4.05
N PHE A 25 -7.19 -13.45 4.03
CA PHE A 25 -6.55 -14.15 2.92
C PHE A 25 -5.89 -15.44 3.37
N LYS A 26 -6.10 -16.51 2.58
CA LYS A 26 -5.37 -17.76 2.76
C LYS A 26 -3.88 -17.59 2.44
N SER A 27 -3.56 -16.87 1.37
CA SER A 27 -2.19 -16.52 0.99
C SER A 27 -2.18 -15.33 0.03
N ILE A 28 -1.06 -14.60 0.01
CA ILE A 28 -0.78 -13.56 -0.96
C ILE A 28 0.55 -13.95 -1.62
N SER A 29 0.54 -14.11 -2.94
CA SER A 29 1.75 -14.42 -3.72
C SER A 29 2.21 -13.18 -4.45
N ILE A 30 3.42 -12.70 -4.11
CA ILE A 30 4.05 -11.55 -4.75
C ILE A 30 5.41 -12.01 -5.27
N PRO A 31 5.62 -12.08 -6.59
CA PRO A 31 6.90 -12.45 -7.16
C PRO A 31 8.01 -11.47 -6.74
N GLU A 32 9.11 -11.99 -6.20
CA GLU A 32 10.24 -11.16 -5.73
C GLU A 32 10.83 -10.28 -6.82
N ALA A 33 10.89 -10.79 -8.06
CA ALA A 33 11.37 -10.04 -9.23
C ALA A 33 10.54 -8.76 -9.49
N GLN A 34 9.23 -8.78 -9.21
CA GLN A 34 8.37 -7.60 -9.37
C GLN A 34 8.65 -6.56 -8.29
N VAL A 35 8.87 -7.01 -7.05
CA VAL A 35 9.23 -6.13 -5.94
C VAL A 35 10.57 -5.44 -6.22
N GLU A 36 11.55 -6.19 -6.72
CA GLU A 36 12.86 -5.65 -7.06
C GLU A 36 12.80 -4.63 -8.20
N MET A 37 12.03 -4.93 -9.25
CA MET A 37 11.75 -3.97 -10.32
C MET A 37 11.16 -2.66 -9.79
N LEU A 38 10.20 -2.73 -8.86
CA LEU A 38 9.59 -1.56 -8.23
C LEU A 38 10.58 -0.78 -7.35
N LYS A 39 11.44 -1.47 -6.58
CA LYS A 39 12.52 -0.84 -5.80
C LYS A 39 13.47 -0.06 -6.69
N GLN A 40 13.91 -0.65 -7.81
CA GLN A 40 14.79 0.02 -8.76
C GLN A 40 14.12 1.24 -9.41
N ALA A 41 12.85 1.14 -9.81
CA ALA A 41 12.09 2.28 -10.33
C ALA A 41 11.96 3.41 -9.30
N SER A 42 11.69 3.05 -8.03
CA SER A 42 11.60 4.01 -6.93
C SER A 42 12.93 4.70 -6.64
N GLN A 43 14.05 3.98 -6.66
CA GLN A 43 15.39 4.54 -6.43
C GLN A 43 15.83 5.49 -7.54
N ARG A 44 15.42 5.23 -8.79
CA ARG A 44 15.65 6.12 -9.93
C ARG A 44 14.81 7.40 -9.89
N GLY A 45 13.91 7.54 -8.90
CA GLY A 45 13.04 8.70 -8.76
C GLY A 45 11.97 8.80 -9.85
N LEU A 46 11.66 7.70 -10.53
CA LEU A 46 10.64 7.67 -11.57
C LEU A 46 9.25 7.80 -10.94
N PRO A 47 8.32 8.57 -11.55
CA PRO A 47 6.93 8.57 -11.11
C PRO A 47 6.32 7.19 -11.34
N MET A 48 5.82 6.56 -10.28
CA MET A 48 5.15 5.27 -10.34
C MET A 48 3.64 5.45 -10.27
N ILE A 49 2.92 4.95 -11.28
CA ILE A 49 1.46 4.95 -11.34
C ILE A 49 1.01 3.49 -11.19
N PHE A 50 0.27 3.21 -10.13
CA PHE A 50 -0.32 1.90 -9.88
C PHE A 50 -1.76 1.90 -10.38
N LEU A 51 -2.11 0.93 -11.22
CA LEU A 51 -3.46 0.73 -11.76
C LEU A 51 -4.03 -0.58 -11.22
N PRO A 52 -4.75 -0.58 -10.09
CA PRO A 52 -5.36 -1.78 -9.55
C PRO A 52 -6.53 -2.24 -10.43
N LEU A 53 -6.79 -3.55 -10.47
CA LEU A 53 -7.98 -4.11 -11.12
C LEU A 53 -9.28 -3.88 -10.33
N HIS A 54 -9.21 -3.19 -9.19
CA HIS A 54 -10.33 -2.77 -8.32
C HIS A 54 -11.40 -3.83 -8.08
N ARG A 55 -10.99 -5.02 -7.60
CA ARG A 55 -11.96 -6.07 -7.24
C ARG A 55 -12.51 -5.88 -5.84
N SER A 56 -11.73 -5.29 -4.93
CA SER A 56 -12.16 -5.00 -3.57
C SER A 56 -11.42 -3.80 -2.95
N HIS A 57 -11.97 -3.19 -1.90
CA HIS A 57 -11.27 -2.18 -1.11
C HIS A 57 -10.01 -2.72 -0.41
N ILE A 58 -9.97 -4.03 -0.12
CA ILE A 58 -8.81 -4.67 0.51
C ILE A 58 -7.61 -4.70 -0.46
N ASP A 59 -7.82 -4.69 -1.77
CA ASP A 59 -6.74 -4.69 -2.77
C ASP A 59 -5.79 -3.51 -2.54
N TYR A 60 -6.34 -2.31 -2.27
CA TYR A 60 -5.54 -1.13 -1.96
C TYR A 60 -4.75 -1.27 -0.67
N ILE A 61 -5.35 -1.88 0.35
CA ILE A 61 -4.69 -2.13 1.64
C ILE A 61 -3.53 -3.11 1.43
N ALA A 62 -3.75 -4.22 0.73
CA ALA A 62 -2.74 -5.24 0.47
C ALA A 62 -1.55 -4.70 -0.35
N VAL A 63 -1.83 -3.93 -1.40
CA VAL A 63 -0.78 -3.28 -2.22
C VAL A 63 0.00 -2.27 -1.39
N THR A 64 -0.68 -1.38 -0.67
CA THR A 64 -0.03 -0.35 0.15
C THR A 64 0.81 -0.99 1.26
N PHE A 65 0.28 -2.01 1.93
CA PHE A 65 0.99 -2.77 2.96
C PHE A 65 2.27 -3.43 2.40
N THR A 66 2.17 -4.05 1.22
CA THR A 66 3.30 -4.68 0.54
C THR A 66 4.40 -3.67 0.23
N LEU A 67 4.04 -2.52 -0.34
CA LEU A 67 4.98 -1.47 -0.71
C LEU A 67 5.66 -0.87 0.53
N CYS A 68 4.89 -0.52 1.56
CA CYS A 68 5.41 0.02 2.81
C CYS A 68 6.42 -0.92 3.48
N ASN A 69 6.12 -2.22 3.56
CA ASN A 69 7.04 -3.19 4.18
C ASN A 69 8.27 -3.48 3.32
N ASN A 70 8.27 -3.11 2.04
CA ASN A 70 9.42 -3.21 1.16
C ASN A 70 10.21 -1.90 1.03
N ASN A 71 9.94 -0.90 1.89
CA ASN A 71 10.52 0.44 1.84
C ASN A 71 10.27 1.16 0.50
N ILE A 72 9.19 0.81 -0.19
CA ILE A 72 8.74 1.50 -1.40
C ILE A 72 7.68 2.51 -0.97
N ARG A 73 7.76 3.73 -1.51
CA ARG A 73 6.78 4.78 -1.19
C ARG A 73 5.36 4.31 -1.54
N ALA A 74 4.45 4.41 -0.58
CA ALA A 74 3.05 4.11 -0.79
C ALA A 74 2.41 5.03 -1.85
N PRO A 75 1.49 4.51 -2.68
CA PRO A 75 0.80 5.31 -3.68
C PRO A 75 -0.19 6.25 -3.00
N ILE A 76 -0.36 7.44 -3.60
CA ILE A 76 -1.50 8.30 -3.28
C ILE A 76 -2.68 7.74 -4.07
N VAL A 77 -3.77 7.39 -3.37
CA VAL A 77 -4.97 6.87 -4.00
C VAL A 77 -5.83 8.04 -4.46
N ALA A 78 -6.05 8.14 -5.77
CA ALA A 78 -7.04 9.06 -6.32
C ALA A 78 -8.43 8.52 -5.97
N ALA A 79 -9.12 9.21 -5.07
CA ALA A 79 -10.43 8.85 -4.55
C ALA A 79 -11.49 9.84 -5.07
N GLY A 80 -12.63 9.33 -5.55
CA GLY A 80 -13.81 10.15 -5.88
C GLY A 80 -14.74 10.32 -4.66
N GLU A 81 -15.89 10.98 -4.86
CA GLU A 81 -16.87 11.24 -3.77
C GLU A 81 -17.33 9.98 -3.01
N ASN A 82 -17.26 8.80 -3.62
CA ASN A 82 -17.60 7.51 -3.00
C ASN A 82 -16.68 7.08 -1.85
N LEU A 83 -15.61 7.83 -1.58
CA LEU A 83 -14.67 7.61 -0.48
C LEU A 83 -14.68 8.75 0.56
N ARG A 84 -15.70 9.63 0.54
CA ARG A 84 -15.96 10.57 1.64
C ARG A 84 -16.41 9.80 2.87
N ILE A 85 -15.44 9.43 3.70
CA ILE A 85 -15.66 8.83 5.00
C ILE A 85 -15.47 9.96 6.01
N PRO A 86 -16.51 10.41 6.73
CA PRO A 86 -16.50 11.65 7.54
C PRO A 86 -15.34 11.81 8.54
N VAL A 87 -14.61 10.73 8.85
CA VAL A 87 -13.48 10.67 9.78
C VAL A 87 -12.12 10.59 9.06
N PHE A 88 -12.08 10.09 7.83
CA PHE A 88 -10.86 9.89 7.03
C PHE A 88 -10.84 10.73 5.73
N GLY A 89 -11.93 11.49 5.48
CA GLY A 89 -12.21 12.36 4.34
C GLY A 89 -13.51 13.14 4.56
#